data_AF-D8JXV3-F1
#
_entry.id   AF-D8JXV3-F1
#
_cell.length_a   1.000
_cell.length_b   1.000
_cell.length_c   1.000
_cell.angle_alpha   90.00
_cell.angle_beta   90.00
_cell.angle_gamma   90.00
#
_symmetry.space_group_name_H-M   'P 1'
#
loop_
_entity.id
_entity.type
_entity.pdbx_description
1 polymer ?
#
loop_
_entity_poly.entity_id
_entity_poly.type
_entity_poly.pdbx_seq_one_letter_code
_entity_poly.pdbx_strand_id
1 'polypeptide(L)'
;MLHRPRIPELAQRDRFIRRAVSEGRVLTFADEETASVPSQKVKGRTVQLFWSSRIEATRWAEALAGNNELQDIGLVTFAAEILPGIAKGKGFAGTDWVSDPIEAEVDPVDLLIRLKTEAVPYYASAATGRGEVFLVADETGPILTPAGPWAPSGDLLHVFAARAEAERHLKQAGGKRVIAASIADLVGVTLPWAATRAHAVAIEPIAGAGFLEVKIGEFGRQLAAAQPSA
;
A
#
# COMPACT_ATOMS: atom_id res chain seq x y z
N MET A 1 16.00 27.47 -24.94
CA MET A 1 16.22 26.29 -24.08
C MET A 1 15.32 26.45 -22.85
N LEU A 2 14.20 25.74 -22.78
CA LEU A 2 13.29 25.81 -21.64
C LEU A 2 13.92 25.07 -20.47
N HIS A 3 14.36 25.81 -19.45
CA HIS A 3 14.76 25.29 -18.15
C HIS A 3 13.51 24.70 -17.48
N ARG A 4 13.25 23.40 -17.71
CA ARG A 4 12.26 22.67 -16.91
C ARG A 4 12.79 22.65 -15.47
N PRO A 5 11.98 23.03 -14.47
CA PRO A 5 12.37 22.84 -13.07
C PRO A 5 12.69 21.35 -12.88
N ARG A 6 13.93 21.04 -12.46
CA ARG A 6 14.28 19.69 -12.00
C ARG A 6 13.42 19.44 -10.77
N ILE A 7 12.39 18.61 -10.91
CA ILE A 7 11.65 18.08 -9.75
C ILE A 7 12.71 17.42 -8.86
N PRO A 8 12.74 17.68 -7.54
CA PRO A 8 13.69 17.03 -6.64
C PRO A 8 13.64 15.50 -6.82
N GLU A 9 14.80 14.84 -6.86
CA GLU A 9 14.92 13.39 -7.14
C GLU A 9 14.00 12.55 -6.25
N LEU A 10 13.84 12.93 -4.97
CA LEU A 10 12.92 12.29 -4.03
C LEU A 10 11.45 12.37 -4.51
N ALA A 11 11.02 13.53 -5.01
CA ALA A 11 9.66 13.73 -5.54
C ALA A 11 9.45 13.00 -6.88
N GLN A 12 10.50 12.77 -7.65
CA GLN A 12 10.44 11.93 -8.86
C GLN A 12 10.38 10.44 -8.49
N ARG A 13 11.13 10.01 -7.47
CA ARG A 13 11.14 8.63 -6.96
C ARG A 13 9.77 8.17 -6.47
N ASP A 14 9.01 9.08 -5.85
CA ASP A 14 7.67 8.78 -5.34
C ASP A 14 6.55 9.13 -6.32
N ARG A 15 6.86 9.59 -7.54
CA ARG A 15 5.84 9.91 -8.55
C ARG A 15 5.02 8.68 -8.94
N PHE A 16 5.70 7.56 -9.20
CA PHE A 16 5.05 6.31 -9.54
C PHE A 16 4.05 5.89 -8.45
N ILE A 17 4.50 5.90 -7.19
CA ILE A 17 3.72 5.48 -6.02
C ILE A 17 2.50 6.37 -5.83
N ARG A 18 2.70 7.70 -5.81
CA ARG A 18 1.61 8.67 -5.62
C ARG A 18 0.53 8.51 -6.68
N ARG A 19 0.92 8.36 -7.94
CA ARG A 19 -0.03 8.18 -9.05
C ARG A 19 -0.70 6.81 -9.01
N ALA A 20 0.05 5.74 -8.76
CA ALA A 20 -0.51 4.40 -8.64
C ALA A 20 -1.59 4.32 -7.56
N VAL A 21 -1.33 4.97 -6.41
CA VAL A 21 -2.31 5.07 -5.31
C VAL A 21 -3.49 5.96 -5.68
N SER A 22 -3.24 7.18 -6.18
CA SER A 22 -4.32 8.14 -6.48
C SER A 22 -5.25 7.66 -7.61
N GLU A 23 -4.68 6.99 -8.62
CA GLU A 23 -5.45 6.46 -9.77
C GLU A 23 -5.96 5.04 -9.53
N GLY A 24 -5.50 4.37 -8.47
CA GLY A 24 -5.91 3.01 -8.12
C GLY A 24 -5.45 1.94 -9.13
N ARG A 25 -4.42 2.20 -9.93
CA ARG A 25 -3.93 1.30 -10.98
C ARG A 25 -2.48 1.57 -11.39
N VAL A 26 -1.88 0.58 -12.05
CA VAL A 26 -0.62 0.69 -12.81
C VAL A 26 -0.82 0.12 -14.21
N LEU A 27 0.10 0.42 -15.11
CA LEU A 27 0.12 -0.08 -16.49
C LEU A 27 1.29 -1.03 -16.69
N THR A 28 1.09 -2.07 -17.50
CA THR A 28 2.15 -2.94 -18.03
C THR A 28 1.91 -3.21 -19.52
N PHE A 29 2.84 -3.88 -20.19
CA PHE A 29 2.58 -4.41 -21.53
C PHE A 29 1.65 -5.61 -21.46
N ALA A 30 0.75 -5.73 -22.44
CA ALA A 30 -0.22 -6.84 -22.50
C ALA A 30 0.46 -8.19 -22.76
N ASP A 31 1.60 -8.20 -23.46
CA ASP A 31 2.39 -9.39 -23.70
C ASP A 31 3.43 -9.59 -22.59
N GLU A 32 3.29 -10.69 -21.84
CA GLU A 32 4.18 -11.07 -20.73
C GLU A 32 5.64 -11.21 -21.15
N GLU A 33 5.93 -11.64 -22.39
CA GLU A 33 7.31 -11.79 -22.88
C GLU A 33 8.02 -10.44 -23.02
N THR A 34 7.26 -9.39 -23.34
CA THR A 34 7.78 -8.03 -23.51
C THR A 34 7.73 -7.23 -22.21
N ALA A 35 6.88 -7.63 -21.25
CA ALA A 35 6.69 -6.95 -19.97
C ALA A 35 7.89 -7.07 -19.01
N SER A 36 8.96 -7.75 -19.41
CA SER A 36 10.15 -7.96 -18.58
C SER A 36 11.45 -7.68 -19.33
N VAL A 37 12.45 -7.19 -18.60
CA VAL A 37 13.83 -7.04 -19.09
C VAL A 37 14.82 -7.71 -18.14
N PRO A 38 16.03 -8.10 -18.59
CA PRO A 38 17.08 -8.55 -17.69
C PRO A 38 17.47 -7.45 -16.70
N SER A 39 17.71 -7.82 -15.45
CA SER A 39 18.27 -6.90 -14.44
C SER A 39 19.69 -6.48 -14.84
N GLN A 40 19.92 -5.18 -14.79
CA GLN A 40 21.23 -4.55 -14.99
C GLN A 40 22.09 -4.67 -13.74
N LYS A 41 21.47 -4.80 -12.56
CA LYS A 41 22.17 -4.91 -11.26
C LYS A 41 22.54 -6.35 -10.90
N VAL A 42 21.70 -7.32 -11.23
CA VAL A 42 21.86 -8.71 -10.81
C VAL A 42 21.68 -9.68 -11.97
N LYS A 43 22.79 -10.30 -12.39
CA LYS A 43 22.80 -11.28 -13.47
C LYS A 43 21.83 -12.45 -13.19
N GLY A 44 21.04 -12.80 -14.20
CA GLY A 44 20.09 -13.92 -14.15
C GLY A 44 18.76 -13.60 -13.47
N ARG A 45 18.52 -12.34 -13.06
CA ARG A 45 17.22 -11.87 -12.58
C ARG A 45 16.52 -11.02 -13.64
N THR A 46 15.21 -10.91 -13.51
CA THR A 46 14.35 -10.12 -14.39
C THR A 46 13.75 -8.95 -13.64
N VAL A 47 13.41 -7.91 -14.41
CA VAL A 47 12.72 -6.70 -13.97
C VAL A 47 11.41 -6.64 -14.73
N GLN A 48 10.28 -6.73 -14.03
CA GLN A 48 8.96 -6.53 -14.64
C GLN A 48 8.64 -5.05 -14.70
N LEU A 49 8.20 -4.57 -15.85
CA LEU A 49 8.05 -3.14 -16.13
C LEU A 49 6.63 -2.64 -15.85
N PHE A 50 6.54 -1.54 -15.10
CA PHE A 50 5.28 -0.90 -14.77
C PHE A 50 5.37 0.61 -14.94
N TRP A 51 4.27 1.21 -15.39
CA TRP A 51 4.14 2.66 -15.53
C TRP A 51 2.94 3.20 -14.78
N SER A 52 3.10 4.38 -14.22
CA SER A 52 2.03 5.17 -13.60
C SER A 52 1.34 6.10 -14.60
N SER A 53 1.92 6.29 -15.80
CA SER A 53 1.38 7.19 -16.84
C SER A 53 1.23 6.49 -18.17
N ARG A 54 0.01 6.54 -18.73
CA ARG A 54 -0.27 5.98 -20.07
C ARG A 54 0.55 6.63 -21.17
N ILE A 55 0.79 7.93 -21.08
CA ILE A 55 1.60 8.67 -22.07
C ILE A 55 3.05 8.13 -22.09
N GLU A 56 3.64 7.92 -20.92
CA GLU A 56 5.02 7.39 -20.81
C GLU A 56 5.05 5.91 -21.20
N ALA A 57 4.07 5.11 -20.77
CA ALA A 57 3.95 3.71 -21.13
C ALA A 57 3.86 3.49 -22.65
N THR A 58 2.99 4.24 -23.34
CA THR A 58 2.82 4.12 -24.80
C THR A 58 4.11 4.47 -25.55
N ARG A 59 4.82 5.51 -25.11
CA ARG A 59 6.10 5.92 -25.71
C ARG A 59 7.15 4.81 -25.63
N TRP A 60 7.17 4.05 -24.53
CA TRP A 60 8.12 2.97 -24.33
C TRP A 60 7.65 1.63 -24.88
N ALA A 61 6.35 1.40 -24.98
CA ALA A 61 5.78 0.22 -25.64
C ALA A 61 6.27 0.11 -27.08
N GLU A 62 6.18 1.21 -27.85
CA GLU A 62 6.67 1.24 -29.23
C GLU A 62 8.18 0.97 -29.31
N ALA A 63 8.95 1.51 -28.36
CA ALA A 63 10.41 1.38 -28.34
C ALA A 63 10.91 -0.01 -27.92
N LEU A 64 10.19 -0.70 -27.02
CA LEU A 64 10.62 -1.96 -26.42
C LEU A 64 9.93 -3.19 -27.04
N ALA A 65 8.64 -3.09 -27.37
CA ALA A 65 7.81 -4.20 -27.83
C ALA A 65 7.41 -4.07 -29.31
N GLY A 66 7.62 -2.91 -29.94
CA GLY A 66 7.18 -2.66 -31.31
C GLY A 66 5.66 -2.62 -31.50
N ASN A 67 4.90 -2.61 -30.40
CA ASN A 67 3.45 -2.47 -30.34
C ASN A 67 3.07 -1.54 -29.16
N ASN A 68 1.82 -1.11 -29.06
CA ASN A 68 1.35 -0.20 -28.01
C ASN A 68 0.26 -0.81 -27.11
N GLU A 69 0.19 -2.14 -27.04
CA GLU A 69 -0.83 -2.84 -26.27
C GLU A 69 -0.48 -2.80 -24.78
N LEU A 70 -1.21 -1.95 -24.05
CA LEU A 70 -1.06 -1.76 -22.62
C LEU A 70 -2.22 -2.40 -21.86
N GLN A 71 -1.88 -3.07 -20.77
CA GLN A 71 -2.84 -3.59 -19.79
C GLN A 71 -2.89 -2.70 -18.56
N ASP A 72 -4.10 -2.40 -18.10
CA ASP A 72 -4.36 -1.80 -16.80
C ASP A 72 -4.43 -2.88 -15.71
N ILE A 73 -3.67 -2.70 -14.64
CA ILE A 73 -3.68 -3.56 -13.46
C ILE A 73 -4.19 -2.73 -12.28
N GLY A 74 -5.28 -3.18 -11.65
CA GLY A 74 -5.79 -2.54 -10.43
C GLY A 74 -4.79 -2.61 -9.28
N LEU A 75 -4.72 -1.55 -8.47
CA LEU A 75 -3.76 -1.43 -7.37
C LEU A 75 -3.83 -2.60 -6.37
N VAL A 76 -5.04 -3.10 -6.11
CA VAL A 76 -5.25 -4.26 -5.23
C VAL A 76 -4.55 -5.50 -5.78
N THR A 77 -4.81 -5.88 -7.03
CA THR A 77 -4.15 -7.02 -7.68
C THR A 77 -2.63 -6.81 -7.76
N PHE A 78 -2.20 -5.60 -8.10
CA PHE A 78 -0.79 -5.28 -8.17
C PHE A 78 -0.06 -5.51 -6.83
N ALA A 79 -0.62 -4.96 -5.75
CA ALA A 79 -0.02 -5.01 -4.42
C ALA A 79 -0.16 -6.37 -3.73
N ALA A 80 -1.31 -7.02 -3.85
CA ALA A 80 -1.63 -8.26 -3.14
C ALA A 80 -1.12 -9.52 -3.85
N GLU A 81 -0.96 -9.49 -5.17
CA GLU A 81 -0.66 -10.69 -5.96
C GLU A 81 0.65 -10.55 -6.75
N ILE A 82 0.77 -9.47 -7.55
CA ILE A 82 1.88 -9.33 -8.50
C ILE A 82 3.20 -9.04 -7.79
N LEU A 83 3.27 -8.03 -6.92
CA LEU A 83 4.52 -7.71 -6.20
C LEU A 83 5.02 -8.90 -5.34
N PRO A 84 4.18 -9.59 -4.57
CA PRO A 84 4.58 -10.82 -3.89
C PRO A 84 5.05 -11.93 -4.85
N GLY A 85 4.40 -12.07 -6.01
CA GLY A 85 4.80 -13.00 -7.07
C GLY A 85 6.22 -12.71 -7.59
N ILE A 86 6.52 -11.43 -7.88
CA ILE A 86 7.85 -11.00 -8.31
C ILE A 86 8.89 -11.28 -7.23
N ALA A 87 8.60 -10.94 -5.96
CA ALA A 87 9.52 -11.20 -4.84
C ALA A 87 9.82 -12.70 -4.69
N LYS A 88 8.80 -13.55 -4.78
CA LYS A 88 8.94 -15.02 -4.74
C LYS A 88 9.79 -15.55 -5.89
N GLY A 89 9.64 -14.96 -7.08
CA GLY A 89 10.48 -15.22 -8.26
C GLY A 89 11.90 -14.62 -8.17
N LYS A 90 12.22 -13.90 -7.08
CA LYS A 90 13.47 -13.16 -6.89
C LYS A 90 13.71 -12.09 -7.97
N GLY A 91 12.66 -11.58 -8.60
CA GLY A 91 12.73 -10.50 -9.59
C GLY A 91 12.67 -9.10 -8.95
N PHE A 92 12.64 -8.09 -9.80
CA PHE A 92 12.48 -6.68 -9.42
C PHE A 92 11.29 -6.04 -10.14
N ALA A 93 10.80 -4.93 -9.58
CA ALA A 93 9.84 -4.06 -10.25
C ALA A 93 10.57 -2.85 -10.87
N GLY A 94 10.36 -2.62 -12.16
CA GLY A 94 10.82 -1.42 -12.85
C GLY A 94 9.72 -0.39 -12.91
N THR A 95 9.88 0.73 -12.23
CA THR A 95 8.84 1.77 -12.10
C THR A 95 9.12 2.94 -13.02
N ASP A 96 8.09 3.37 -13.78
CA ASP A 96 8.18 4.45 -14.77
C ASP A 96 9.46 4.35 -15.61
N TRP A 97 9.69 3.16 -16.18
CA TRP A 97 10.92 2.83 -16.88
C TRP A 97 11.15 3.81 -18.05
N VAL A 98 12.33 4.43 -18.04
CA VAL A 98 12.80 5.41 -19.03
C VAL A 98 14.28 5.14 -19.36
N SER A 99 14.87 5.94 -20.25
CA SER A 99 16.28 5.81 -20.67
C SER A 99 17.29 6.06 -19.54
N ASP A 100 16.90 6.87 -18.55
CA ASP A 100 17.70 7.20 -17.36
C ASP A 100 16.78 7.24 -16.13
N PRO A 101 16.37 6.08 -15.62
CA PRO A 101 15.43 5.99 -14.52
C PRO A 101 16.15 6.19 -13.18
N ILE A 102 15.63 7.08 -12.35
CA ILE A 102 16.20 7.44 -11.03
C ILE A 102 16.28 6.23 -10.11
N GLU A 103 15.28 5.33 -10.21
CA GLU A 103 15.24 4.07 -9.49
C GLU A 103 14.78 2.97 -10.44
N ALA A 104 15.68 2.54 -11.33
CA ALA A 104 15.40 1.57 -12.39
C ALA A 104 14.77 0.27 -11.87
N GLU A 105 15.33 -0.27 -10.80
CA GLU A 105 15.02 -1.60 -10.28
C GLU A 105 14.77 -1.48 -8.79
N VAL A 106 13.52 -1.71 -8.40
CA VAL A 106 13.01 -1.61 -7.03
C VAL A 106 12.74 -3.01 -6.50
N ASP A 107 13.12 -3.26 -5.24
CA ASP A 107 12.70 -4.47 -4.54
C ASP A 107 11.16 -4.48 -4.39
N PRO A 108 10.46 -5.57 -4.74
CA PRO A 108 9.01 -5.59 -4.69
C PRO A 108 8.42 -5.44 -3.28
N VAL A 109 9.15 -5.85 -2.24
CA VAL A 109 8.73 -5.70 -0.84
C VAL A 109 8.85 -4.24 -0.42
N ASP A 110 9.96 -3.58 -0.79
CA ASP A 110 10.14 -2.14 -0.53
C ASP A 110 9.08 -1.31 -1.27
N LEU A 111 8.79 -1.65 -2.53
CA LEU A 111 7.75 -0.99 -3.31
C LEU A 111 6.36 -1.18 -2.67
N LEU A 112 6.06 -2.39 -2.19
CA LEU A 112 4.80 -2.69 -1.50
C LEU A 112 4.63 -1.86 -0.22
N ILE A 113 5.68 -1.74 0.59
CA ILE A 113 5.67 -0.92 1.81
C ILE A 113 5.40 0.55 1.47
N ARG A 114 6.05 1.07 0.43
CA ARG A 114 5.88 2.46 -0.03
C ARG A 114 4.46 2.72 -0.54
N LEU A 115 3.88 1.80 -1.32
CA LEU A 115 2.49 1.88 -1.79
C LEU A 115 1.49 1.88 -0.63
N LYS A 116 1.67 0.99 0.34
CA LYS A 116 0.80 0.91 1.53
C LYS A 116 0.89 2.18 2.37
N THR A 117 2.10 2.73 2.53
CA THR A 117 2.34 3.98 3.27
C THR A 117 1.65 5.15 2.59
N GLU A 118 1.78 5.29 1.27
CA GLU A 118 1.11 6.34 0.50
C GLU A 118 -0.43 6.18 0.51
N ALA A 119 -0.94 4.95 0.63
CA ALA A 119 -2.38 4.69 0.67
C ALA A 119 -3.05 4.98 2.04
N VAL A 120 -2.28 5.24 3.11
CA VAL A 120 -2.83 5.49 4.45
C VAL A 120 -3.84 6.67 4.48
N PRO A 121 -3.57 7.84 3.88
CA PRO A 121 -4.53 8.95 3.88
C PRO A 121 -5.83 8.60 3.13
N TYR A 122 -5.76 7.81 2.06
CA TYR A 122 -6.93 7.35 1.32
C TYR A 122 -7.75 6.35 2.12
N TYR A 123 -7.09 5.43 2.82
CA TYR A 123 -7.74 4.54 3.78
C TYR A 123 -8.48 5.34 4.86
N ALA A 124 -7.81 6.32 5.47
CA ALA A 124 -8.40 7.17 6.51
C ALA A 124 -9.59 7.96 5.96
N SER A 125 -9.47 8.57 4.78
CA SER A 125 -10.56 9.28 4.11
C SER A 125 -11.75 8.39 3.83
N ALA A 126 -11.53 7.17 3.37
CA ALA A 126 -12.60 6.21 3.08
C ALA A 126 -13.29 5.73 4.37
N ALA A 127 -12.53 5.48 5.44
CA ALA A 127 -13.07 5.13 6.76
C ALA A 127 -13.92 6.26 7.33
N THR A 128 -13.42 7.50 7.27
CA THR A 128 -14.16 8.69 7.71
C THR A 128 -15.42 8.92 6.88
N GLY A 129 -15.37 8.72 5.56
CA GLY A 129 -16.54 8.81 4.69
C GLY A 129 -17.62 7.76 5.00
N ARG A 130 -17.23 6.57 5.48
CA ARG A 130 -18.18 5.53 5.96
C ARG A 130 -18.69 5.79 7.39
N GLY A 131 -17.93 6.55 8.19
CA GLY A 131 -18.27 6.87 9.58
C GLY A 131 -17.95 5.76 10.59
N GLU A 132 -17.44 4.61 10.15
CA GLU A 132 -17.09 3.49 11.01
C GLU A 132 -15.87 2.69 10.52
N VAL A 133 -15.25 1.98 11.47
CA VAL A 133 -14.28 0.91 11.24
C VAL A 133 -14.66 -0.33 12.03
N PHE A 134 -14.01 -1.45 11.74
CA PHE A 134 -14.25 -2.71 12.43
C PHE A 134 -13.03 -3.13 13.25
N LEU A 135 -13.29 -3.63 14.46
CA LEU A 135 -12.27 -4.12 15.38
C LEU A 135 -12.60 -5.56 15.77
N VAL A 136 -11.56 -6.33 16.06
CA VAL A 136 -11.71 -7.61 16.75
C VAL A 136 -11.80 -7.35 18.25
N ALA A 137 -12.74 -8.01 18.91
CA ALA A 137 -13.04 -7.81 20.33
C ALA A 137 -13.33 -9.13 21.06
N ASP A 138 -13.17 -9.07 22.38
CA ASP A 138 -13.64 -10.08 23.31
C ASP A 138 -14.88 -9.59 24.08
N GLU A 139 -15.16 -10.20 25.23
CA GLU A 139 -16.26 -9.80 26.12
C GLU A 139 -16.06 -8.42 26.73
N THR A 140 -14.81 -7.99 26.91
CA THR A 140 -14.40 -6.77 27.63
C THR A 140 -14.15 -5.58 26.70
N GLY A 141 -13.80 -5.81 25.44
CA GLY A 141 -13.57 -4.73 24.48
C GLY A 141 -12.69 -5.14 23.30
N PRO A 142 -12.16 -4.16 22.55
CA PRO A 142 -11.15 -4.41 21.53
C PRO A 142 -9.98 -5.20 22.10
N ILE A 143 -9.47 -6.17 21.36
CA ILE A 143 -8.28 -6.92 21.76
C ILE A 143 -7.03 -6.33 21.11
N LEU A 144 -5.90 -6.54 21.76
CA LEU A 144 -4.59 -6.29 21.20
C LEU A 144 -3.92 -7.64 20.93
N THR A 145 -3.16 -7.71 19.84
CA THR A 145 -2.42 -8.92 19.47
C THR A 145 -0.93 -8.63 19.52
N PRO A 146 -0.09 -9.59 19.96
CA PRO A 146 1.35 -9.40 19.94
C PRO A 146 1.82 -9.02 18.53
N ALA A 147 2.70 -8.02 18.44
CA ALA A 147 3.42 -7.79 17.20
C ALA A 147 4.22 -9.06 16.85
N GLY A 148 4.37 -9.33 15.55
CA GLY A 148 4.99 -10.57 15.07
C GLY A 148 6.40 -10.79 15.65
N PRO A 149 6.99 -11.99 15.52
CA PRO A 149 8.27 -12.35 16.14
C PRO A 149 9.47 -11.48 15.72
N TRP A 150 9.32 -10.67 14.67
CA TRP A 150 10.33 -9.77 14.13
C TRP A 150 10.06 -8.29 14.42
N ALA A 151 8.95 -7.96 15.09
CA ALA A 151 8.59 -6.60 15.44
C ALA A 151 9.21 -6.20 16.79
N PRO A 152 9.51 -4.91 17.02
CA PRO A 152 9.85 -4.44 18.34
C PRO A 152 8.73 -4.81 19.32
N SER A 153 9.10 -5.19 20.54
CA SER A 153 8.18 -5.61 21.59
C SER A 153 6.96 -4.69 21.69
N GLY A 154 5.75 -5.25 21.69
CA GLY A 154 4.52 -4.51 21.90
C GLY A 154 3.31 -5.18 21.26
N ASP A 155 2.12 -4.76 21.66
CA ASP A 155 0.88 -5.23 21.04
C ASP A 155 0.42 -4.27 19.93
N LEU A 156 -0.41 -4.78 19.03
CA LEU A 156 -1.02 -4.07 17.92
C LEU A 156 -2.54 -4.03 18.10
N LEU A 157 -3.13 -2.86 17.85
CA LEU A 157 -4.57 -2.75 17.62
C LEU A 157 -4.85 -2.93 16.12
N HIS A 158 -5.59 -3.96 15.74
CA HIS A 158 -5.98 -4.17 14.35
C HIS A 158 -7.26 -3.39 14.02
N VAL A 159 -7.21 -2.56 12.96
CA VAL A 159 -8.33 -1.74 12.50
C VAL A 159 -8.64 -2.08 11.04
N PHE A 160 -9.90 -2.43 10.77
CA PHE A 160 -10.35 -2.94 9.49
C PHE A 160 -11.31 -1.98 8.81
N ALA A 161 -11.17 -1.84 7.49
CA ALA A 161 -12.07 -1.02 6.69
C ALA A 161 -13.42 -1.72 6.46
N ALA A 162 -13.42 -3.05 6.43
CA ALA A 162 -14.61 -3.86 6.22
C ALA A 162 -14.79 -4.93 7.29
N ARG A 163 -16.06 -5.20 7.65
CA ARG A 163 -16.42 -6.25 8.62
C ARG A 163 -15.87 -7.62 8.22
N ALA A 164 -15.96 -7.97 6.94
CA ALA A 164 -15.50 -9.25 6.43
C ALA A 164 -13.99 -9.46 6.61
N GLU A 165 -13.19 -8.39 6.59
CA GLU A 165 -11.74 -8.45 6.87
C GLU A 165 -11.50 -8.75 8.35
N ALA A 166 -12.19 -8.02 9.24
CA ALA A 166 -12.13 -8.26 10.68
C ALA A 166 -12.57 -9.69 11.03
N GLU A 167 -13.59 -10.22 10.37
CA GLU A 167 -14.08 -11.59 10.58
C GLU A 167 -13.07 -12.65 10.13
N ARG A 168 -12.33 -12.41 9.04
CA ARG A 168 -11.22 -13.29 8.63
C ARG A 168 -10.10 -13.28 9.67
N HIS A 169 -9.79 -12.10 10.23
CA HIS A 169 -8.74 -11.96 11.24
C HIS A 169 -9.15 -12.47 12.62
N LEU A 170 -10.44 -12.45 12.96
CA LEU A 170 -11.01 -12.84 14.27
C LEU A 170 -10.41 -14.16 14.80
N LYS A 171 -10.37 -15.19 13.95
CA LYS A 171 -9.88 -16.53 14.32
C LYS A 171 -8.38 -16.53 14.64
N GLN A 172 -7.59 -15.75 13.90
CA GLN A 172 -6.14 -15.68 14.08
C GLN A 172 -5.76 -14.89 15.33
N ALA A 173 -6.54 -13.85 15.64
CA ALA A 173 -6.32 -12.98 16.78
C ALA A 173 -6.82 -13.57 18.13
N GLY A 174 -7.55 -14.69 18.11
CA GLY A 174 -8.16 -15.26 19.30
C GLY A 174 -9.35 -14.47 19.85
N GLY A 175 -9.93 -13.57 19.06
CA GLY A 175 -11.08 -12.78 19.46
C GLY A 175 -12.39 -13.58 19.48
N LYS A 176 -13.44 -12.98 20.06
CA LYS A 176 -14.76 -13.61 20.18
C LYS A 176 -15.79 -13.02 19.23
N ARG A 177 -15.68 -11.74 18.88
CA ARG A 177 -16.61 -11.02 18.01
C ARG A 177 -15.93 -9.91 17.23
N VAL A 178 -16.61 -9.43 16.19
CA VAL A 178 -16.28 -8.19 15.48
C VAL A 178 -17.25 -7.11 15.94
N ILE A 179 -16.71 -5.96 16.33
CA ILE A 179 -17.47 -4.76 16.68
C ILE A 179 -17.24 -3.66 15.65
N ALA A 180 -18.29 -2.89 15.38
CA ALA A 180 -18.16 -1.63 14.67
C ALA A 180 -17.83 -0.53 15.69
N ALA A 181 -16.87 0.32 15.36
CA ALA A 181 -16.53 1.51 16.13
C ALA A 181 -16.77 2.73 15.25
N SER A 182 -17.53 3.70 15.75
CA SER A 182 -17.66 4.99 15.07
C SER A 182 -16.29 5.66 14.99
N ILE A 183 -16.04 6.48 13.97
CA ILE A 183 -14.78 7.22 13.86
C ILE A 183 -14.58 8.16 15.06
N ALA A 184 -15.68 8.72 15.59
CA ALA A 184 -15.64 9.55 16.79
C ALA A 184 -15.15 8.77 18.02
N ASP A 185 -15.71 7.59 18.28
CA ASP A 185 -15.30 6.74 19.41
C ASP A 185 -13.89 6.18 19.22
N LEU A 186 -13.55 5.82 17.99
CA LEU A 186 -12.21 5.36 17.65
C LEU A 186 -11.17 6.41 18.02
N VAL A 187 -11.36 7.65 17.58
CA VAL A 187 -10.42 8.76 17.83
C VAL A 187 -10.45 9.22 19.28
N GLY A 188 -11.64 9.34 19.88
CA GLY A 188 -11.82 9.91 21.22
C GLY A 188 -11.58 8.94 22.37
N VAL A 189 -11.73 7.63 22.14
CA VAL A 189 -11.71 6.61 23.21
C VAL A 189 -10.76 5.48 22.89
N THR A 190 -10.93 4.79 21.76
CA THR A 190 -10.20 3.55 21.47
C THR A 190 -8.72 3.78 21.21
N LEU A 191 -8.35 4.77 20.37
CA LEU A 191 -6.94 5.07 20.09
C LEU A 191 -6.20 5.58 21.34
N PRO A 192 -6.77 6.49 22.17
CA PRO A 192 -6.17 6.83 23.46
C PRO A 192 -5.97 5.64 24.40
N TRP A 193 -6.96 4.74 24.50
CA TRP A 193 -6.84 3.50 25.28
C TRP A 193 -5.74 2.58 24.75
N ALA A 194 -5.65 2.44 23.42
CA ALA A 194 -4.63 1.63 22.78
C ALA A 194 -3.25 2.23 22.97
N ALA A 195 -3.10 3.55 22.94
CA ALA A 195 -1.82 4.23 23.12
C ALA A 195 -1.13 3.95 24.47
N THR A 196 -1.87 3.47 25.49
CA THR A 196 -1.28 3.10 26.79
C THR A 196 -0.82 1.63 26.86
N ARG A 197 -1.03 0.83 25.81
CA ARG A 197 -0.84 -0.64 25.81
C ARG A 197 -0.20 -1.16 24.53
N ALA A 198 -0.66 -0.66 23.39
CA ALA A 198 -0.21 -1.00 22.06
C ALA A 198 0.89 -0.06 21.58
N HIS A 199 1.82 -0.60 20.79
CA HIS A 199 2.86 0.17 20.13
C HIS A 199 2.32 0.90 18.89
N ALA A 200 1.45 0.25 18.12
CA ALA A 200 0.97 0.73 16.84
C ALA A 200 -0.45 0.23 16.54
N VAL A 201 -1.05 0.82 15.50
CA VAL A 201 -2.23 0.30 14.83
C VAL A 201 -1.78 -0.50 13.62
N ALA A 202 -2.35 -1.69 13.43
CA ALA A 202 -2.21 -2.46 12.21
C ALA A 202 -3.43 -2.23 11.32
N ILE A 203 -3.21 -1.63 10.13
CA ILE A 203 -4.23 -1.44 9.10
C ILE A 203 -3.84 -2.12 7.81
N GLU A 204 -4.79 -2.37 6.93
CA GLU A 204 -4.55 -2.84 5.57
C GLU A 204 -4.98 -1.74 4.58
N PRO A 205 -4.08 -0.78 4.25
CA PRO A 205 -4.44 0.38 3.40
C PRO A 205 -4.84 -0.02 1.98
N ILE A 206 -4.30 -1.14 1.50
CA ILE A 206 -4.64 -1.77 0.24
C ILE A 206 -5.09 -3.19 0.57
N ALA A 207 -6.36 -3.51 0.30
CA ALA A 207 -6.96 -4.80 0.64
C ALA A 207 -6.12 -5.97 0.11
N GLY A 208 -5.88 -6.99 0.94
CA GLY A 208 -5.09 -8.18 0.59
C GLY A 208 -3.56 -7.98 0.55
N ALA A 209 -3.06 -6.75 0.68
CA ALA A 209 -1.63 -6.44 0.68
C ALA A 209 -0.95 -6.62 2.07
N GLY A 210 -1.68 -7.18 3.04
CA GLY A 210 -1.24 -7.40 4.41
C GLY A 210 -1.23 -6.13 5.25
N PHE A 211 -0.88 -6.27 6.54
CA PHE A 211 -0.90 -5.14 7.48
C PHE A 211 0.29 -4.19 7.32
N LEU A 212 0.03 -2.91 7.55
CA LEU A 212 1.02 -1.86 7.77
C LEU A 212 0.85 -1.38 9.22
N GLU A 213 1.95 -1.32 9.95
CA GLU A 213 1.98 -0.72 11.27
C GLU A 213 2.09 0.80 11.15
N VAL A 214 1.14 1.51 11.76
CA VAL A 214 1.09 2.97 11.80
C VAL A 214 1.06 3.42 13.25
N LYS A 215 1.87 4.43 13.58
CA LYS A 215 1.88 4.99 14.94
C LYS A 215 0.46 5.48 15.30
N ILE A 216 -0.02 5.11 16.48
CA ILE A 216 -1.38 5.41 16.93
C ILE A 216 -1.72 6.90 16.81
N GLY A 217 -0.82 7.77 17.27
CA GLY A 217 -1.03 9.22 17.17
C GLY A 217 -0.99 9.77 15.74
N GLU A 218 -0.27 9.11 14.82
CA GLU A 218 -0.26 9.48 13.40
C GLU A 218 -1.55 9.06 12.71
N PHE A 219 -1.99 7.83 12.95
CA PHE A 219 -3.25 7.33 12.41
C PHE A 219 -4.44 8.16 12.89
N GLY A 220 -4.48 8.52 14.18
CA GLY A 220 -5.49 9.43 14.72
C GLY A 220 -5.50 10.80 14.04
N ARG A 221 -4.33 11.37 13.72
CA ARG A 221 -4.24 12.62 12.95
C ARG A 221 -4.77 12.48 11.52
N GLN A 222 -4.47 11.38 10.84
CA GLN A 222 -4.97 11.12 9.49
C GLN A 222 -6.49 11.01 9.46
N LEU A 223 -7.09 10.32 10.45
CA LEU A 223 -8.54 10.22 10.59
C LEU A 223 -9.18 11.58 10.88
N ALA A 224 -8.60 12.36 11.79
CA ALA A 224 -9.09 13.71 12.12
C ALA A 224 -8.97 14.68 10.94
N ALA A 225 -7.88 14.63 10.17
CA ALA A 225 -7.68 15.45 8.98
C ALA A 225 -8.67 15.11 7.85
N ALA A 226 -9.17 13.87 7.84
CA ALA A 226 -10.16 13.41 6.87
C ALA A 226 -11.62 13.74 7.25
N GLN A 227 -11.88 14.25 8.46
CA GLN A 227 -13.24 14.63 8.86
C GLN A 227 -13.64 15.93 8.13
N PRO A 228 -14.84 15.98 7.51
CA PRO A 228 -15.33 17.20 6.91
C PRO A 228 -15.43 18.29 7.99
N SER A 229 -14.96 19.50 7.67
CA SER A 229 -15.17 20.67 8.54
C SER A 229 -16.69 20.86 8.69
N ALA A 230 -17.16 20.82 9.94
CA ALA A 230 -18.56 21.05 10.28
C ALA A 230 -19.01 22.46 9.90
#